data_AF-A0A7X0WE22-F1
#
_entry.id   AF-A0A7X0WE22-F1
#
_cell.length_a   1.000
_cell.length_b   1.000
_cell.length_c   1.000
_cell.angle_alpha   90.00
_cell.angle_beta   90.00
_cell.angle_gamma   90.00
#
_symmetry.space_group_name_H-M   'P 1'
#
loop_
_entity.id
_entity.type
_entity.pdbx_description
1 polymer ?
#
loop_
_entity_poly.entity_id
_entity_poly.type
_entity_poly.pdbx_seq_one_letter_code
_entity_poly.pdbx_strand_id
1 'polypeptide(L)'
;MNQLDNELADVSCDDITEILDTVQQMPDERQEEVMISLEMHYGPIPHPSILGRYEELNPGAAKLIIENGVAESTHRRSMEKATLHKEVRDRQRSQYLGFIIGIIVIVLGFILILNGHAITGTALSGVTALGLVGSFTGTPAKEADTTDEKNIA
;
A
#
# COMPACT_ATOMS: atom_id res chain seq x y z
N MET A 1 6.26 7.39 -0.44
CA MET A 1 6.87 6.59 -1.51
C MET A 1 8.36 6.57 -1.24
N ASN A 2 8.84 5.44 -0.73
CA ASN A 2 10.13 5.35 -0.06
C ASN A 2 11.22 5.12 -1.10
N GLN A 3 12.42 5.67 -0.91
CA GLN A 3 13.57 5.52 -1.82
C GLN A 3 13.98 4.06 -2.08
N LEU A 4 13.44 3.10 -1.32
CA LEU A 4 13.68 1.66 -1.45
C LEU A 4 12.94 1.00 -2.63
N ASP A 5 11.91 1.64 -3.20
CA ASP A 5 11.17 1.08 -4.34
C ASP A 5 11.88 1.34 -5.68
N ASN A 6 12.79 2.33 -5.73
CA ASN A 6 13.50 2.76 -6.94
C ASN A 6 14.87 2.09 -7.11
N GLU A 7 15.32 1.29 -6.13
CA GLU A 7 16.59 0.55 -6.15
C GLU A 7 16.40 -0.95 -6.45
N LEU A 8 15.15 -1.38 -6.67
CA LEU A 8 14.80 -2.74 -7.14
C LEU A 8 14.47 -2.78 -8.64
N ALA A 9 14.52 -1.63 -9.32
CA ALA A 9 14.29 -1.51 -10.76
C ALA A 9 15.58 -1.43 -11.59
N ASP A 10 16.75 -1.50 -10.94
CA ASP A 10 18.07 -1.29 -11.58
C ASP A 10 19.02 -2.48 -11.36
N VAL A 11 18.50 -3.71 -11.25
CA VAL A 11 19.32 -4.87 -11.60
C VAL A 11 19.17 -5.02 -13.12
N SER A 12 20.03 -4.30 -13.84
CA SER A 12 20.08 -4.37 -15.30
C SER A 12 20.32 -5.82 -15.72
N CYS A 13 19.64 -6.27 -16.78
CA CYS A 13 19.91 -7.56 -17.41
C CYS A 13 21.40 -7.72 -17.80
N ASP A 14 22.14 -6.60 -17.91
CA ASP A 14 23.57 -6.55 -18.20
C ASP A 14 24.44 -7.16 -17.09
N ASP A 15 24.11 -6.94 -15.81
CA ASP A 15 24.88 -7.50 -14.68
C ASP A 15 24.72 -9.03 -14.59
N ILE A 16 23.54 -9.53 -14.96
CA ILE A 16 23.26 -10.97 -15.02
C ILE A 16 24.07 -11.64 -16.13
N THR A 17 24.25 -10.96 -17.28
CA THR A 17 25.08 -11.45 -18.38
C THR A 17 26.58 -11.43 -18.09
N GLU A 18 27.08 -10.44 -17.34
CA GLU A 18 28.50 -10.37 -16.94
C GLU A 18 28.87 -11.48 -15.93
N ILE A 19 27.96 -11.80 -15.03
CA ILE A 19 28.11 -12.94 -14.10
C ILE A 19 28.03 -14.28 -14.86
N LEU A 20 27.23 -14.38 -15.93
CA LEU A 20 27.12 -15.58 -16.76
C LEU A 20 28.38 -15.86 -17.58
N ASP A 21 29.02 -14.82 -18.13
CA ASP A 21 30.19 -14.94 -19.01
C ASP A 21 31.47 -15.31 -18.22
N THR A 22 31.54 -14.87 -16.95
CA THR A 22 32.63 -15.22 -16.03
C THR A 22 32.63 -16.70 -15.62
N VAL A 23 31.46 -17.36 -15.60
CA VAL A 23 31.34 -18.79 -15.25
C VAL A 23 31.71 -19.69 -16.42
N GLN A 24 31.58 -19.23 -17.67
CA GLN A 24 31.88 -20.04 -18.86
C GLN A 24 33.37 -20.20 -19.18
N GLN A 25 34.25 -19.42 -18.56
CA GLN A 25 35.70 -19.45 -18.86
C GLN A 25 36.55 -20.29 -17.88
N MET A 26 35.94 -21.07 -16.99
CA MET A 26 36.68 -21.95 -16.07
C MET A 26 36.63 -23.44 -16.49
N PRO A 27 37.76 -24.18 -16.40
CA PRO A 27 37.85 -25.59 -16.78
C PRO A 27 36.95 -26.47 -15.89
N ASP A 28 36.40 -27.53 -16.50
CA ASP A 28 35.29 -28.40 -16.01
C ASP A 28 35.46 -29.10 -14.65
N GLU A 29 36.55 -28.91 -13.91
CA GLU A 29 36.80 -29.65 -12.64
C GLU A 29 36.47 -28.86 -11.35
N ARG A 30 36.02 -27.60 -11.44
CA ARG A 30 35.56 -26.81 -10.26
C ARG A 30 34.15 -26.23 -10.36
N GLN A 31 33.37 -26.65 -11.36
CA GLN A 31 32.02 -26.14 -11.60
C GLN A 31 31.01 -26.55 -10.50
N GLU A 32 31.24 -27.64 -9.78
CA GLU A 32 30.38 -28.05 -8.65
C GLU A 32 30.55 -27.15 -7.42
N GLU A 33 31.74 -26.58 -7.19
CA GLU A 33 32.00 -25.76 -5.99
C GLU A 33 31.42 -24.34 -6.13
N VAL A 34 31.37 -23.82 -7.37
CA VAL A 34 30.89 -22.45 -7.65
C VAL A 34 29.36 -22.39 -7.76
N MET A 35 28.70 -23.48 -8.19
CA MET A 35 27.24 -23.53 -8.31
C MET A 35 26.52 -23.46 -6.94
N ILE A 36 27.20 -23.82 -5.85
CA ILE A 36 26.66 -23.80 -4.48
C ILE A 36 26.63 -22.38 -3.88
N SER A 37 27.45 -21.45 -4.37
CA SER A 37 27.60 -20.12 -3.75
C SER A 37 26.57 -19.08 -4.17
N LEU A 38 25.68 -19.38 -5.13
CA LEU A 38 24.69 -18.43 -5.66
C LEU A 38 23.23 -18.81 -5.37
N GLU A 39 22.96 -19.65 -4.38
CA GLU A 39 21.60 -19.95 -3.95
C GLU A 39 21.05 -18.85 -3.02
N MET A 40 20.56 -17.75 -3.61
CA MET A 40 19.72 -16.79 -2.90
C MET A 40 18.34 -17.39 -2.60
N HIS A 41 18.15 -17.92 -1.39
CA HIS A 41 16.85 -18.44 -0.96
C HIS A 41 15.98 -17.35 -0.33
N TYR A 42 14.89 -16.99 -1.01
CA TYR A 42 13.86 -16.06 -0.52
C TYR A 42 12.69 -16.85 0.06
N GLY A 43 12.71 -17.08 1.37
CA GLY A 43 11.61 -17.74 2.08
C GLY A 43 11.92 -17.93 3.56
N PRO A 44 10.89 -18.13 4.41
CA PRO A 44 11.08 -18.34 5.85
C PRO A 44 11.65 -19.72 6.20
N ILE A 45 11.83 -20.61 5.21
CA ILE A 45 12.34 -21.97 5.40
C ILE A 45 13.58 -22.17 4.52
N PRO A 46 14.71 -22.63 5.10
CA PRO A 46 15.94 -22.86 4.35
C PRO A 46 15.89 -24.14 3.49
N HIS A 47 16.81 -24.27 2.55
CA HIS A 47 16.87 -25.41 1.63
C HIS A 47 17.00 -26.76 2.39
N PRO A 48 16.39 -27.86 1.88
CA PRO A 48 16.46 -29.18 2.52
C PRO A 48 17.87 -29.67 2.84
N SER A 49 18.87 -29.34 2.00
CA SER A 49 20.27 -29.71 2.26
C SER A 49 20.85 -29.01 3.50
N ILE A 50 20.47 -27.76 3.76
CA ILE A 50 20.87 -27.00 4.95
C ILE A 50 20.13 -27.53 6.18
N LEU A 51 18.82 -27.81 6.04
CA LEU A 51 18.03 -28.43 7.12
C LEU A 51 18.61 -29.79 7.53
N GLY A 52 19.03 -30.61 6.56
CA GLY A 52 19.71 -31.88 6.83
C GLY A 52 20.99 -31.71 7.66
N ARG A 53 21.84 -30.72 7.30
CA ARG A 53 23.05 -30.40 8.09
C ARG A 53 22.72 -29.94 9.52
N TYR A 54 21.66 -29.16 9.71
CA TYR A 54 21.23 -28.75 11.06
C TYR A 54 20.73 -29.93 11.88
N GLU A 55 20.02 -30.88 11.27
CA GLU A 55 19.56 -32.10 11.93
C GLU A 55 20.73 -33.01 12.34
N GLU A 56 21.74 -33.14 11.48
CA GLU A 56 22.98 -33.86 11.78
C GLU A 56 23.78 -33.22 12.93
N LEU A 57 23.80 -31.88 13.00
CA LEU A 57 24.48 -31.14 14.06
C LEU A 57 23.74 -31.25 15.40
N ASN A 58 22.42 -31.19 15.37
CA ASN A 58 21.56 -31.28 16.55
C ASN A 58 20.20 -31.88 16.17
N PRO A 59 19.91 -33.12 16.60
CA PRO A 59 18.64 -33.78 16.33
C PRO A 59 17.43 -32.93 16.79
N GLY A 60 16.50 -32.67 15.87
CA GLY A 60 15.32 -31.83 16.07
C GLY A 60 15.49 -30.36 15.69
N ALA A 61 16.70 -29.90 15.35
CA ALA A 61 16.94 -28.52 14.94
C ALA A 61 16.24 -28.18 13.62
N ALA A 62 16.20 -29.10 12.64
CA ALA A 62 15.51 -28.87 11.37
C ALA A 62 14.02 -28.63 11.58
N LYS A 63 13.39 -29.43 12.45
CA LYS A 63 11.98 -29.29 12.81
C LYS A 63 11.70 -27.93 13.46
N LEU A 64 12.53 -27.50 14.39
CA LEU A 64 12.39 -26.20 15.06
C LEU A 64 12.50 -25.03 14.08
N ILE A 65 13.44 -25.10 13.12
CA ILE A 65 13.61 -24.07 12.08
C ILE A 65 12.36 -23.99 11.20
N ILE A 66 11.81 -25.12 10.76
CA ILE A 66 10.58 -25.18 9.97
C ILE A 66 9.41 -24.59 10.78
N GLU A 67 9.24 -25.00 12.03
CA GLU A 67 8.15 -24.50 12.89
C GLU A 67 8.24 -22.99 13.10
N ASN A 68 9.45 -22.46 13.36
CA ASN A 68 9.68 -21.02 13.49
C ASN A 68 9.39 -20.28 12.18
N GLY A 69 9.83 -20.80 11.03
CA GLY A 69 9.54 -20.21 9.72
C GLY A 69 8.04 -20.17 9.40
N VAL A 70 7.31 -21.24 9.73
CA VAL A 70 5.84 -21.30 9.57
C VAL A 70 5.14 -20.33 10.52
N ALA A 71 5.60 -20.24 11.77
CA ALA A 71 5.06 -19.30 12.75
C ALA A 71 5.25 -17.85 12.29
N GLU A 72 6.44 -17.49 11.81
CA GLU A 72 6.76 -16.16 11.27
C GLU A 72 5.89 -15.82 10.05
N SER A 73 5.77 -16.75 9.10
CA SER A 73 4.90 -16.61 7.93
C SER A 73 3.42 -16.41 8.32
N THR A 74 2.97 -17.11 9.37
CA THR A 74 1.60 -16.99 9.88
C THR A 74 1.40 -15.66 10.60
N HIS A 75 2.38 -15.24 11.41
CA HIS A 75 2.36 -13.94 12.08
C HIS A 75 2.31 -12.79 11.06
N ARG A 76 3.18 -12.81 10.04
CA ARG A 76 3.18 -11.81 8.97
C ARG A 76 1.83 -11.75 8.24
N ARG A 77 1.28 -12.90 7.85
CA ARG A 77 -0.06 -12.97 7.24
C ARG A 77 -1.15 -12.43 8.17
N SER A 78 -1.04 -12.67 9.47
CA SER A 78 -1.99 -12.14 10.45
C SER A 78 -1.90 -10.62 10.58
N MET A 79 -0.69 -10.07 10.53
CA MET A 79 -0.43 -8.63 10.54
C MET A 79 -0.91 -7.96 9.26
N GLU A 80 -0.64 -8.53 8.09
CA GLU A 80 -1.18 -8.07 6.80
C GLU A 80 -2.71 -8.02 6.84
N LYS A 81 -3.37 -9.10 7.29
CA LYS A 81 -4.83 -9.13 7.47
C LYS A 81 -5.31 -8.06 8.44
N ALA A 82 -4.64 -7.89 9.59
CA ALA A 82 -5.02 -6.91 10.59
C ALA A 82 -4.90 -5.47 10.06
N THR A 83 -3.86 -5.17 9.28
CA THR A 83 -3.69 -3.88 8.61
C THR A 83 -4.80 -3.62 7.59
N LEU A 84 -5.13 -4.59 6.74
CA LEU A 84 -6.24 -4.48 5.79
C LEU A 84 -7.58 -4.22 6.50
N HIS A 85 -7.85 -4.90 7.62
CA HIS A 85 -9.07 -4.69 8.40
C HIS A 85 -9.11 -3.31 9.07
N LYS A 86 -7.96 -2.78 9.50
CA LYS A 86 -7.85 -1.42 10.05
C LYS A 86 -8.12 -0.37 8.99
N GLU A 87 -7.52 -0.49 7.81
CA GLU A 87 -7.72 0.45 6.70
C GLU A 87 -9.19 0.55 6.29
N VAL A 88 -9.89 -0.59 6.19
CA VAL A 88 -11.33 -0.62 5.86
C VAL A 88 -12.15 0.08 6.95
N ARG A 89 -11.83 -0.15 8.22
CA ARG A 89 -12.56 0.45 9.35
C ARG A 89 -12.32 1.95 9.47
N ASP A 90 -11.09 2.40 9.26
CA ASP A 90 -10.74 3.82 9.39
C ASP A 90 -11.35 4.63 8.24
N ARG A 91 -11.41 4.06 7.03
CA ARG A 91 -12.14 4.66 5.90
C ARG A 91 -13.64 4.79 6.15
N GLN A 92 -14.26 3.80 6.79
CA GLN A 92 -15.69 3.90 7.13
C GLN A 92 -15.94 5.01 8.16
N ARG A 93 -15.09 5.12 9.19
CA ARG A 93 -15.24 6.14 10.24
C ARG A 93 -15.14 7.57 9.72
N SER A 94 -14.19 7.85 8.83
CA SER A 94 -14.04 9.19 8.25
C SER A 94 -15.22 9.55 7.34
N GLN A 95 -15.76 8.58 6.60
CA GLN A 95 -16.94 8.80 5.76
C GLN A 95 -18.20 9.12 6.56
N TYR A 96 -18.44 8.42 7.68
CA TYR A 96 -19.56 8.72 8.57
C TYR A 96 -19.41 10.10 9.23
N LEU A 97 -18.22 10.46 9.68
CA LEU A 97 -17.98 11.77 10.29
C LEU A 97 -18.17 12.90 9.27
N GLY A 98 -17.64 12.73 8.05
CA GLY A 98 -17.81 13.68 6.96
C GLY A 98 -19.28 13.84 6.54
N PHE A 99 -20.05 12.74 6.53
CA PHE A 99 -21.48 12.78 6.23
C PHE A 99 -22.28 13.56 7.28
N ILE A 100 -22.02 13.33 8.57
CA ILE A 100 -22.69 14.06 9.66
C ILE A 100 -22.38 15.56 9.58
N ILE A 101 -21.11 15.92 9.38
CA ILE A 101 -20.69 17.31 9.21
C ILE A 101 -21.39 17.94 7.99
N GLY A 102 -21.45 17.21 6.87
CA GLY A 102 -22.14 17.65 5.65
C GLY A 102 -23.62 17.95 5.88
N ILE A 103 -24.33 17.10 6.61
CA ILE A 103 -25.74 17.35 6.98
C ILE A 103 -25.85 18.62 7.83
N ILE A 104 -24.99 18.80 8.83
CA ILE A 104 -25.01 19.99 9.69
C ILE A 104 -24.85 21.26 8.85
N VAL A 105 -23.89 21.27 7.91
CA VAL A 105 -23.66 22.43 7.03
C VAL A 105 -24.86 22.72 6.13
N ILE A 106 -25.51 21.69 5.57
CA ILE A 106 -26.73 21.86 4.76
C ILE A 106 -27.87 22.45 5.61
N VAL A 107 -28.06 21.98 6.84
CA VAL A 107 -29.08 22.53 7.75
C VAL A 107 -28.79 23.99 8.11
N LEU A 108 -27.53 24.32 8.39
CA LEU A 108 -27.11 25.70 8.65
C LEU A 108 -27.32 26.60 7.43
N GLY A 109 -27.00 26.11 6.24
CA GLY A 109 -27.26 26.83 4.99
C GLY A 109 -28.75 27.04 4.75
N PHE A 110 -29.61 26.06 5.05
CA PHE A 110 -31.05 26.21 5.00
C PHE A 110 -31.57 27.27 5.98
N ILE A 111 -31.08 27.27 7.22
CA ILE A 111 -31.40 28.32 8.21
C ILE A 111 -30.95 29.70 7.71
N LEU A 112 -29.79 29.77 7.05
CA LEU A 112 -29.26 31.03 6.51
C LEU A 112 -30.15 31.60 5.38
N ILE A 113 -30.72 30.73 4.54
CA ILE A 113 -31.71 31.10 3.52
C ILE A 113 -32.97 31.69 4.19
N LEU A 114 -33.47 31.07 5.26
CA LEU A 114 -34.65 31.56 5.98
C LEU A 114 -34.40 32.93 6.64
N ASN A 115 -33.17 33.23 7.04
CA ASN A 115 -32.76 34.52 7.60
C ASN A 115 -32.43 35.59 6.53
N GLY A 116 -32.87 35.40 5.29
CA GLY A 116 -32.72 36.39 4.21
C GLY A 116 -31.36 36.40 3.50
N HIS A 117 -30.43 35.52 3.88
CA HIS A 117 -29.11 35.41 3.27
C HIS A 117 -29.10 34.31 2.20
N ALA A 118 -30.01 34.42 1.23
CA ALA A 118 -30.27 33.38 0.24
C ALA A 118 -29.02 33.01 -0.58
N ILE A 119 -28.26 33.99 -1.06
CA ILE A 119 -27.06 33.77 -1.89
C ILE A 119 -26.00 32.97 -1.13
N THR A 120 -25.70 33.38 0.11
CA THR A 120 -24.70 32.69 0.94
C THR A 120 -25.17 31.30 1.35
N GLY A 121 -26.46 31.15 1.70
CA GLY A 121 -27.03 29.87 2.09
C GLY A 121 -27.10 28.85 0.96
N THR A 122 -27.43 29.27 -0.27
CA THR A 122 -27.44 28.40 -1.45
C THR A 122 -26.03 28.05 -1.90
N ALA A 123 -25.07 28.98 -1.89
CA ALA A 123 -23.68 28.71 -2.20
C ALA A 123 -23.08 27.68 -1.23
N LEU A 124 -23.26 27.89 0.08
CA LEU A 124 -22.75 27.01 1.12
C LEU A 124 -23.36 25.60 1.02
N SER A 125 -24.69 25.50 0.90
CA SER A 125 -25.39 24.21 0.82
C SER A 125 -25.10 23.50 -0.51
N GLY A 126 -25.02 24.25 -1.61
CA GLY A 126 -24.77 23.72 -2.95
C GLY A 126 -23.38 23.13 -3.10
N VAL A 127 -22.34 23.86 -2.67
CA VAL A 127 -20.96 23.35 -2.65
C VAL A 127 -20.84 22.12 -1.76
N THR A 128 -21.48 22.13 -0.59
CA THR A 128 -21.48 20.98 0.33
C THR A 128 -22.17 19.76 -0.30
N ALA A 129 -23.32 19.94 -0.93
CA ALA A 129 -24.04 18.85 -1.61
C ALA A 129 -23.23 18.27 -2.77
N LEU A 130 -22.62 19.12 -3.60
CA LEU A 130 -21.72 18.68 -4.68
C LEU A 130 -20.49 17.95 -4.14
N GLY A 131 -19.90 18.44 -3.04
CA GLY A 131 -18.79 17.79 -2.36
C GLY A 131 -19.15 16.39 -1.84
N LEU A 132 -20.35 16.23 -1.26
CA LEU A 132 -20.84 14.93 -0.81
C LEU A 132 -21.06 13.96 -1.99
N VAL A 133 -21.72 14.41 -3.06
CA VAL A 133 -21.92 13.61 -4.28
C VAL A 133 -20.57 13.21 -4.89
N GLY A 134 -19.61 14.15 -4.92
CA GLY A 134 -18.26 13.92 -5.38
C GLY A 134 -17.50 12.90 -4.51
N SER A 135 -17.68 12.94 -3.19
CA SER A 135 -17.10 11.97 -2.26
C SER A 135 -17.64 10.54 -2.46
N PHE A 136 -18.92 10.39 -2.82
CA PHE A 136 -19.51 9.07 -3.10
C PHE A 136 -19.18 8.56 -4.50
N THR A 137 -19.11 9.44 -5.50
CA THR A 137 -18.86 9.08 -6.90
C THR A 137 -17.36 9.07 -7.26
N GLY A 138 -16.49 9.58 -6.37
CA GLY A 138 -15.06 9.75 -6.63
C GLY A 138 -14.73 10.86 -7.63
N THR A 139 -15.70 11.71 -7.97
CA THR A 139 -15.53 12.83 -8.92
C THR A 139 -15.25 14.11 -8.14
N PRO A 140 -14.09 14.75 -8.30
CA PRO A 140 -13.82 16.02 -7.62
C PRO A 140 -14.82 17.09 -8.10
N ALA A 141 -15.41 17.83 -7.17
CA ALA A 141 -16.35 18.90 -7.49
C ALA A 141 -15.64 19.99 -8.31
N LYS A 142 -16.18 20.35 -9.48
CA LYS A 142 -15.69 21.50 -10.25
C LYS A 142 -16.11 22.79 -9.54
N GLU A 143 -15.13 23.65 -9.32
CA GLU A 143 -15.29 24.95 -8.68
C GLU A 143 -16.24 25.82 -9.51
N ALA A 144 -17.32 26.31 -8.89
CA ALA A 144 -18.28 27.18 -9.54
C ALA A 144 -17.71 28.61 -9.57
N ASP A 145 -17.34 29.06 -10.77
CA ASP A 145 -16.86 30.42 -11.04
C ASP A 145 -17.98 31.43 -10.77
N THR A 146 -17.90 32.14 -9.65
CA THR A 146 -18.74 33.31 -9.36
C THR A 146 -18.14 34.52 -10.04
N THR A 147 -18.32 34.62 -11.35
CA THR A 147 -18.05 35.85 -12.12
C THR A 147 -19.29 36.23 -12.91
N ASP A 148 -20.26 36.88 -12.26
CA ASP A 148 -21.07 37.93 -12.91
C ASP A 148 -21.91 38.70 -11.87
N GLU A 149 -21.52 39.95 -11.57
CA GLU A 149 -22.38 41.09 -11.17
C GLU A 149 -21.53 42.24 -10.56
N LYS A 150 -20.50 42.69 -11.29
CA LYS A 150 -19.91 44.03 -11.05
C LYS A 150 -19.74 44.85 -12.33
N ASN A 151 -20.61 44.64 -13.31
CA ASN A 151 -20.84 45.59 -14.38
C ASN A 151 -22.35 45.87 -14.43
N ILE A 152 -22.76 46.94 -13.75
CA ILE A 152 -23.77 47.95 -14.13
C ILE A 152 -23.94 48.85 -12.89
N ALA A 153 -23.14 49.91 -12.83
CA ALA A 153 -23.47 51.25 -12.29
C ALA A 153 -22.22 52.14 -12.39
#